data_AF-A0A501X9Z8-F1
#
_entry.id   AF-A0A501X9Z8-F1
#
_cell.length_a   1.000
_cell.length_b   1.000
_cell.length_c   1.000
_cell.angle_alpha   90.00
_cell.angle_beta   90.00
_cell.angle_gamma   90.00
#
_symmetry.space_group_name_H-M   'P 1'
#
loop_
_entity.id
_entity.type
_entity.pdbx_description
1 polymer ?
#
loop_
_entity_poly.entity_id
_entity_poly.type
_entity_poly.pdbx_seq_one_letter_code
_entity_poly.pdbx_strand_id
1 'polypeptide(L)'
;MIVDANIVNSNQIVYQKNLDFDFNWHPLYYRDSLQGVGVGGHLGKNKEVNNDKLKDKPIEIEIHRNQNNTATLIFKIHNSLLNTNFQNIFINGYKAKFNIDKNVNSNNYQIIKINKFLNKNLEKDIIFNEIKSIKIESYNKFRNTHFYQFGFRLDLNNKISESGSLTKVFEGPIKFGYVDNLYFKISGKIPNIDEIKNKVLIKRFINSLLTFNKPELGKPWNKIATSEYRMFYSSPFKTSKIEDLKGLKPIVESVEIDNNFKNKNLNLESRKIATGTDLIKYEYSHKNKYVYDTNLSEFILSDKSILDTGYYLPLNYKGQVSGNFLIKLNNVFNSKKIPFSFNIEKPFFNINNGLIKLQIKTLKLEEKINYEQFNNWTKFNK
;
A
#
# COMPACT_ATOMS: atom_id res chain seq x y z
N MET A 1 27.94 30.16 -6.13
CA MET A 1 27.38 28.89 -6.62
C MET A 1 26.79 28.19 -5.41
N ILE A 2 25.51 28.43 -5.12
CA ILE A 2 24.84 27.91 -3.93
C ILE A 2 24.25 26.56 -4.33
N VAL A 3 24.80 25.51 -3.75
CA VAL A 3 24.21 24.17 -3.79
C VAL A 3 23.11 24.18 -2.74
N ASP A 4 21.87 24.39 -3.16
CA ASP A 4 20.71 24.17 -2.31
C ASP A 4 20.58 22.67 -2.04
N ALA A 5 21.15 22.28 -0.90
CA ALA A 5 20.95 20.99 -0.29
C ALA A 5 19.50 20.90 0.22
N ASN A 6 18.58 20.53 -0.67
CA ASN A 6 17.35 19.85 -0.27
C ASN A 6 17.74 18.45 0.25
N ILE A 7 18.35 18.41 1.44
CA ILE A 7 18.42 17.21 2.25
C ILE A 7 17.01 17.00 2.78
N VAL A 8 16.22 16.24 2.02
CA VAL A 8 15.08 15.52 2.58
C VAL A 8 15.67 14.67 3.69
N ASN A 9 15.49 15.10 4.95
CA ASN A 9 15.82 14.31 6.12
C ASN A 9 15.11 12.97 5.99
N SER A 10 15.85 11.92 5.64
CA SER A 10 15.40 10.55 5.47
C SER A 10 15.04 9.86 6.80
N ASN A 11 15.08 10.60 7.92
CA ASN A 11 14.91 10.12 9.29
C ASN A 11 13.55 10.37 9.95
N GLN A 12 12.52 10.83 9.24
CA GLN A 12 11.17 11.00 9.85
C GLN A 12 10.07 10.33 9.04
N ILE A 13 10.14 9.00 8.93
CA ILE A 13 8.96 8.20 8.56
C ILE A 13 8.01 8.25 9.75
N VAL A 14 6.89 8.96 9.62
CA VAL A 14 5.95 9.18 10.74
C VAL A 14 5.04 7.98 10.95
N TYR A 15 4.84 7.19 9.89
CA TYR A 15 4.09 5.95 9.96
C TYR A 15 4.63 4.93 8.98
N GLN A 16 4.79 3.70 9.44
CA GLN A 16 5.15 2.56 8.61
C GLN A 16 4.30 1.34 8.97
N LYS A 17 3.67 0.74 7.95
CA LYS A 17 2.98 -0.55 8.08
C LYS A 17 3.38 -1.49 6.97
N ASN A 18 3.91 -2.65 7.34
CA ASN A 18 4.28 -3.71 6.40
C ASN A 18 3.51 -4.99 6.71
N LEU A 19 2.87 -5.55 5.68
CA LEU A 19 2.23 -6.86 5.69
C LEU A 19 3.13 -7.86 4.95
N ASP A 20 3.62 -8.87 5.66
CA ASP A 20 4.48 -9.94 5.15
C ASP A 20 3.91 -11.33 5.51
N PHE A 21 4.49 -12.38 4.91
CA PHE A 21 4.08 -13.77 5.05
C PHE A 21 5.30 -14.66 5.26
N ASP A 22 5.30 -15.50 6.28
CA ASP A 22 6.20 -16.65 6.33
C ASP A 22 5.46 -17.94 5.99
N PHE A 23 6.20 -18.99 5.67
CA PHE A 23 5.61 -20.29 5.38
C PHE A 23 6.39 -21.44 5.99
N ASN A 24 5.66 -22.48 6.35
CA ASN A 24 6.18 -23.81 6.61
C ASN A 24 5.43 -24.81 5.74
N TRP A 25 6.12 -25.85 5.30
CA TRP A 25 5.51 -26.95 4.57
C TRP A 25 5.72 -28.26 5.33
N HIS A 26 4.62 -28.99 5.53
CA HIS A 26 4.61 -30.30 6.15
C HIS A 26 4.02 -31.36 5.22
N PRO A 27 4.61 -32.57 5.15
CA PRO A 27 3.94 -33.73 4.55
C PRO A 27 2.68 -34.08 5.36
N LEU A 28 1.69 -34.68 4.71
CA LEU A 28 0.54 -35.23 5.44
C LEU A 28 0.90 -36.54 6.10
N TYR A 29 0.20 -36.86 7.19
CA TYR A 29 0.30 -38.14 7.87
C TYR A 29 -1.05 -38.85 7.78
N TYR A 30 -1.03 -40.17 7.57
CA TYR A 30 -2.21 -41.00 7.50
C TYR A 30 -2.04 -42.26 8.36
N ARG A 31 -3.15 -42.83 8.82
CA ARG A 31 -3.12 -44.13 9.51
C ARG A 31 -3.32 -45.23 8.48
N ASP A 32 -2.38 -46.16 8.45
CA ASP A 32 -2.54 -47.36 7.64
C ASP A 32 -3.51 -48.31 8.35
N SER A 33 -4.61 -48.67 7.70
CA SER A 33 -5.64 -49.54 8.28
C SER A 33 -5.37 -51.02 8.06
N LEU A 34 -4.14 -51.40 7.70
CA LEU A 34 -3.73 -52.79 7.53
C LEU A 34 -3.61 -53.51 8.88
N GLN A 35 -4.75 -53.73 9.54
CA GLN A 35 -4.97 -54.87 10.42
C GLN A 35 -6.36 -55.43 10.12
N GLY A 36 -6.40 -56.33 9.15
CA GLY A 36 -7.53 -57.23 8.99
C GLY A 36 -7.53 -58.23 10.14
N VAL A 37 -8.62 -58.23 10.91
CA VAL A 37 -9.19 -59.35 11.68
C VAL A 37 -8.22 -60.11 12.61
N GLY A 38 -8.36 -59.89 13.94
CA GLY A 38 -8.15 -60.97 14.90
C GLY A 38 -7.08 -60.83 16.00
N VAL A 39 -6.37 -59.71 16.15
CA VAL A 39 -5.46 -59.53 17.30
C VAL A 39 -5.61 -58.13 17.89
N GLY A 40 -5.83 -58.07 19.21
CA GLY A 40 -6.21 -56.86 19.92
C GLY A 40 -5.22 -55.69 19.81
N GLY A 41 -5.78 -54.48 19.80
CA GLY A 41 -5.25 -53.37 20.61
C GLY A 41 -3.99 -52.65 20.16
N HIS A 42 -3.46 -52.82 18.94
CA HIS A 42 -2.37 -51.97 18.47
C HIS A 42 -2.86 -50.91 17.47
N LEU A 43 -3.09 -49.71 18.00
CA LEU A 43 -3.30 -48.48 17.24
C LEU A 43 -2.22 -48.36 16.14
N GLY A 44 -2.63 -48.42 14.87
CA GLY A 44 -1.71 -48.31 13.74
C GLY A 44 -0.86 -47.04 13.79
N LYS A 45 0.44 -47.16 13.49
CA LYS A 45 1.39 -46.03 13.44
C LYS A 45 0.96 -45.04 12.35
N ASN A 46 1.04 -43.74 12.64
CA ASN A 46 0.90 -42.70 11.63
C ASN A 46 2.06 -42.85 10.62
N LYS A 47 1.75 -43.04 9.34
CA LYS A 47 2.69 -43.05 8.23
C LYS A 47 2.70 -41.69 7.55
N GLU A 48 3.88 -41.22 7.18
CA GLU A 48 4.05 -40.02 6.35
C GLU A 48 3.67 -40.32 4.90
N VAL A 49 2.98 -39.39 4.24
CA VAL A 49 2.70 -39.48 2.81
C VAL A 49 4.00 -39.33 2.02
N ASN A 50 4.32 -40.33 1.20
CA ASN A 50 5.47 -40.25 0.31
C ASN A 50 5.21 -39.20 -0.79
N ASN A 51 6.00 -38.12 -0.77
CA ASN A 51 5.95 -37.04 -1.75
C ASN A 51 7.08 -37.12 -2.81
N ASP A 52 7.77 -38.26 -2.94
CA ASP A 52 8.91 -38.45 -3.85
C ASP A 52 8.61 -38.06 -5.30
N LYS A 53 7.38 -38.33 -5.78
CA LYS A 53 6.95 -37.97 -7.14
C LYS A 53 7.00 -36.47 -7.40
N LEU A 54 6.93 -35.64 -6.36
CA LEU A 54 7.05 -34.18 -6.47
C LEU A 54 8.49 -33.72 -6.75
N LYS A 55 9.51 -34.58 -6.61
CA LYS A 55 10.91 -34.24 -6.95
C LYS A 55 11.03 -33.89 -8.44
N ASP A 56 10.50 -34.75 -9.30
CA ASP A 56 10.57 -34.57 -10.76
C ASP A 56 9.37 -33.80 -11.30
N LYS A 57 8.26 -33.80 -10.55
CA LYS A 57 6.99 -33.15 -10.95
C LYS A 57 6.52 -32.20 -9.84
N PRO A 58 7.21 -31.07 -9.66
CA PRO A 58 6.87 -30.13 -8.61
C PRO A 58 5.49 -29.52 -8.86
N ILE A 59 4.83 -29.12 -7.77
CA ILE A 59 3.58 -28.35 -7.83
C ILE A 59 3.92 -26.88 -7.63
N GLU A 60 3.52 -26.05 -8.59
CA GLU A 60 3.66 -24.60 -8.49
C GLU A 60 2.34 -24.00 -8.01
N ILE A 61 2.42 -23.12 -7.03
CA ILE A 61 1.26 -22.48 -6.41
C ILE A 61 1.48 -20.98 -6.41
N GLU A 62 0.62 -20.26 -7.11
CA GLU A 62 0.57 -18.80 -7.06
C GLU A 62 -0.64 -18.33 -6.29
N ILE A 63 -0.47 -17.35 -5.43
CA ILE A 63 -1.54 -16.68 -4.70
C ILE A 63 -1.48 -15.20 -5.07
N HIS A 64 -2.48 -14.74 -5.82
CA HIS A 64 -2.59 -13.35 -6.27
C HIS A 64 -3.59 -12.61 -5.40
N ARG A 65 -3.17 -11.47 -4.86
CA ARG A 65 -4.05 -10.53 -4.16
C ARG A 65 -4.72 -9.59 -5.16
N ASN A 66 -5.98 -9.25 -4.95
CA ASN A 66 -6.63 -8.17 -5.70
C ASN A 66 -6.74 -6.87 -4.87
N GLN A 67 -7.40 -5.86 -5.44
CA GLN A 67 -7.61 -4.55 -4.80
C GLN A 67 -8.56 -4.56 -3.60
N ASN A 68 -9.34 -5.63 -3.41
CA ASN A 68 -10.30 -5.78 -2.33
C ASN A 68 -9.80 -6.77 -1.27
N ASN A 69 -8.49 -7.03 -1.23
CA ASN A 69 -7.88 -8.02 -0.37
C ASN A 69 -8.40 -9.47 -0.57
N THR A 70 -9.10 -9.77 -1.66
CA THR A 70 -9.46 -11.17 -2.00
C THR A 70 -8.32 -11.83 -2.78
N ALA A 71 -8.26 -13.16 -2.71
CA ALA A 71 -7.20 -13.96 -3.26
C ALA A 71 -7.69 -14.83 -4.42
N THR A 72 -6.84 -14.98 -5.42
CA THR A 72 -6.96 -16.00 -6.45
C THR A 72 -5.75 -16.92 -6.36
N LEU A 73 -5.99 -18.21 -6.09
CA LEU A 73 -4.95 -19.23 -6.06
C LEU A 73 -4.92 -19.95 -7.41
N ILE A 74 -3.73 -20.16 -7.94
CA ILE A 74 -3.48 -20.84 -9.20
C ILE A 74 -2.50 -21.97 -8.91
N PHE A 75 -2.93 -23.21 -9.15
CA PHE A 75 -2.11 -24.40 -9.00
C PHE A 75 -1.76 -24.95 -10.37
N LYS A 76 -0.47 -25.22 -10.61
CA LYS A 76 0.00 -25.91 -11.80
C LYS A 76 0.51 -27.29 -11.38
N ILE A 77 -0.20 -28.33 -11.79
CA ILE A 77 0.04 -29.72 -11.34
C ILE A 77 0.20 -30.60 -12.58
N HIS A 78 1.23 -31.46 -12.59
CA HIS A 78 1.46 -32.38 -13.71
C HIS A 78 0.31 -33.42 -13.80
N ASN A 79 -0.20 -33.69 -15.00
CA ASN A 79 -1.37 -34.55 -15.23
C ASN A 79 -1.24 -35.94 -14.60
N SER A 80 -0.04 -36.52 -14.64
CA SER A 80 0.21 -37.83 -14.01
C SER A 80 0.01 -37.87 -12.50
N LEU A 81 0.09 -36.73 -11.81
CA LEU A 81 -0.16 -36.63 -10.37
C LEU A 81 -1.67 -36.56 -10.08
N LEU A 82 -2.47 -36.17 -11.06
CA LEU A 82 -3.92 -36.03 -10.95
C LEU A 82 -4.67 -37.30 -11.40
N ASN A 83 -3.99 -38.40 -11.74
CA ASN A 83 -4.65 -39.65 -12.09
C ASN A 83 -5.14 -40.41 -10.85
N THR A 84 -6.05 -39.79 -10.10
CA THR A 84 -6.62 -40.32 -8.84
C THR A 84 -8.09 -39.97 -8.68
N ASN A 85 -8.82 -40.84 -7.98
CA ASN A 85 -10.25 -40.67 -7.71
C ASN A 85 -10.53 -39.50 -6.75
N PHE A 86 -9.62 -39.20 -5.83
CA PHE A 86 -9.78 -38.10 -4.88
C PHE A 86 -8.69 -37.06 -5.08
N GLN A 87 -9.12 -35.83 -5.34
CA GLN A 87 -8.29 -34.63 -5.43
C GLN A 87 -8.97 -33.54 -4.63
N ASN A 88 -8.41 -33.23 -3.46
CA ASN A 88 -8.97 -32.20 -2.59
C ASN A 88 -7.93 -31.12 -2.32
N ILE A 89 -8.41 -29.87 -2.42
CA ILE A 89 -7.68 -28.69 -1.95
C ILE A 89 -8.53 -28.09 -0.84
N PHE A 90 -7.91 -27.83 0.30
CA PHE A 90 -8.55 -27.16 1.44
C PHE A 90 -7.83 -25.86 1.76
N ILE A 91 -8.58 -24.80 1.97
CA ILE A 91 -8.09 -23.49 2.40
C ILE A 91 -8.64 -23.24 3.80
N ASN A 92 -7.76 -23.04 4.78
CA ASN A 92 -8.13 -22.92 6.19
C ASN A 92 -9.02 -24.07 6.71
N GLY A 93 -8.80 -25.29 6.19
CA GLY A 93 -9.60 -26.48 6.50
C GLY A 93 -10.94 -26.59 5.74
N TYR A 94 -11.34 -25.59 4.98
CA TYR A 94 -12.56 -25.63 4.16
C TYR A 94 -12.26 -26.13 2.75
N LYS A 95 -13.14 -26.97 2.19
CA LYS A 95 -12.97 -27.50 0.84
C LYS A 95 -13.07 -26.37 -0.19
N ALA A 96 -12.04 -26.24 -1.01
CA ALA A 96 -12.02 -25.29 -2.10
C ALA A 96 -13.01 -25.70 -3.19
N LYS A 97 -13.72 -24.73 -3.76
CA LYS A 97 -14.45 -24.91 -5.01
C LYS A 97 -13.54 -24.46 -6.13
N PHE A 98 -13.19 -25.36 -7.02
CA PHE A 98 -12.24 -25.06 -8.08
C PHE A 98 -12.81 -25.39 -9.45
N ASN A 99 -12.50 -24.53 -10.40
CA ASN A 99 -12.74 -24.79 -11.81
C ASN A 99 -11.44 -25.33 -12.39
N ILE A 100 -11.55 -26.44 -13.09
CA ILE A 100 -10.44 -26.98 -13.86
C ILE A 100 -10.52 -26.34 -15.24
N ASP A 101 -9.54 -25.50 -15.56
CA ASP A 101 -9.35 -25.12 -16.94
C ASP A 101 -8.50 -26.19 -17.62
N LYS A 102 -9.13 -27.00 -18.48
CA LYS A 102 -8.43 -28.05 -19.23
C LYS A 102 -7.73 -27.49 -20.48
N ASN A 103 -8.03 -26.24 -20.87
CA ASN A 103 -7.62 -25.66 -22.15
C ASN A 103 -6.55 -24.57 -21.99
N VAL A 104 -5.41 -24.92 -21.41
CA VAL A 104 -4.18 -24.12 -21.60
C VAL A 104 -3.15 -24.99 -22.29
N ASN A 105 -2.95 -24.73 -23.59
CA ASN A 105 -1.94 -25.33 -24.45
C ASN A 105 -0.54 -25.19 -23.85
N SER A 106 -0.11 -26.13 -23.01
CA SER A 106 1.31 -26.40 -22.74
C SER A 106 1.49 -27.71 -21.95
N ASN A 107 2.17 -28.68 -22.57
CA ASN A 107 2.97 -29.75 -21.97
C ASN A 107 2.47 -30.36 -20.64
N ASN A 108 1.66 -31.43 -20.64
CA ASN A 108 1.47 -32.34 -19.49
C ASN A 108 1.06 -31.74 -18.13
N TYR A 109 0.63 -30.48 -18.03
CA TYR A 109 0.19 -29.83 -16.80
C TYR A 109 -1.27 -29.41 -16.87
N GLN A 110 -1.94 -29.42 -15.72
CA GLN A 110 -3.28 -28.88 -15.51
C GLN A 110 -3.19 -27.64 -14.62
N ILE A 111 -3.92 -26.59 -14.99
CA ILE A 111 -4.01 -25.35 -14.21
C ILE A 111 -5.36 -25.33 -13.49
N ILE A 112 -5.31 -25.24 -12.15
CA ILE A 112 -6.49 -25.18 -11.30
C ILE A 112 -6.57 -23.79 -10.69
N LYS A 113 -7.67 -23.08 -10.94
CA LYS A 113 -7.91 -21.74 -10.40
C LYS A 113 -8.97 -21.77 -9.31
N ILE A 114 -8.67 -21.14 -8.18
CA ILE A 114 -9.52 -21.11 -7.00
C ILE A 114 -9.65 -19.67 -6.50
N ASN A 115 -10.87 -19.18 -6.40
CA ASN A 115 -11.19 -17.87 -5.82
C ASN A 115 -12.18 -17.97 -4.64
N LYS A 116 -12.77 -19.16 -4.41
CA LYS A 116 -13.80 -19.39 -3.39
C LYS A 116 -13.63 -20.73 -2.67
N PHE A 117 -14.14 -20.81 -1.44
CA PHE A 117 -14.26 -22.05 -0.67
C PHE A 117 -15.68 -22.24 -0.14
N LEU A 118 -16.00 -23.48 0.25
CA LEU A 118 -17.29 -23.84 0.81
C LEU A 118 -17.25 -23.83 2.34
N ASN A 119 -18.09 -22.99 2.97
CA ASN A 119 -18.27 -22.94 4.41
C ASN A 119 -19.76 -23.13 4.75
N LYS A 120 -20.11 -24.24 5.40
CA LYS A 120 -21.52 -24.62 5.68
C LYS A 120 -22.38 -24.57 4.41
N ASN A 121 -21.87 -25.10 3.29
CA ASN A 121 -22.48 -25.09 1.95
C ASN A 121 -22.68 -23.71 1.30
N LEU A 122 -22.20 -22.63 1.92
CA LEU A 122 -22.18 -21.31 1.32
C LEU A 122 -20.82 -21.04 0.68
N GLU A 123 -20.85 -20.48 -0.53
CA GLU A 123 -19.65 -19.99 -1.20
C GLU A 123 -19.15 -18.71 -0.53
N LYS A 124 -17.88 -18.69 -0.16
CA LYS A 124 -17.20 -17.50 0.35
C LYS A 124 -15.95 -17.21 -0.46
N ASP A 125 -15.70 -15.93 -0.71
CA ASP A 125 -14.45 -15.47 -1.32
C ASP A 125 -13.28 -15.75 -0.37
N ILE A 126 -12.12 -16.05 -0.94
CA ILE A 126 -10.88 -16.22 -0.18
C ILE A 126 -10.32 -14.84 0.14
N ILE A 127 -10.15 -14.50 1.41
CA ILE A 127 -9.48 -13.26 1.83
C ILE A 127 -7.99 -13.52 1.97
N PHE A 128 -7.15 -12.78 1.23
CA PHE A 128 -5.70 -13.00 1.12
C PHE A 128 -4.99 -12.96 2.48
N ASN A 129 -5.26 -11.91 3.27
CA ASN A 129 -4.70 -11.76 4.61
C ASN A 129 -5.30 -12.71 5.66
N GLU A 130 -6.23 -13.58 5.29
CA GLU A 130 -6.81 -14.58 6.20
C GLU A 130 -6.38 -16.00 5.83
N ILE A 131 -5.61 -16.20 4.76
CA ILE A 131 -5.09 -17.51 4.40
C ILE A 131 -4.03 -17.93 5.43
N LYS A 132 -4.36 -18.93 6.24
CA LYS A 132 -3.49 -19.53 7.27
C LYS A 132 -2.94 -20.88 6.84
N SER A 133 -3.70 -21.64 6.04
CA SER A 133 -3.23 -22.94 5.56
C SER A 133 -3.83 -23.32 4.21
N ILE A 134 -3.02 -24.04 3.43
CA ILE A 134 -3.42 -24.68 2.17
C ILE A 134 -3.04 -26.15 2.28
N LYS A 135 -4.03 -27.04 2.30
CA LYS A 135 -3.81 -28.49 2.30
C LYS A 135 -4.19 -29.04 0.93
N ILE A 136 -3.32 -29.86 0.35
CA ILE A 136 -3.58 -30.57 -0.90
C ILE A 136 -3.38 -32.06 -0.67
N GLU A 137 -4.32 -32.86 -1.16
CA GLU A 137 -4.23 -34.31 -1.12
C GLU A 137 -4.73 -34.92 -2.43
N SER A 138 -4.00 -35.91 -2.91
CA SER A 138 -4.37 -36.73 -4.07
C SER A 138 -4.13 -38.19 -3.72
N TYR A 139 -5.19 -39.00 -3.78
CA TYR A 139 -5.12 -40.40 -3.41
C TYR A 139 -6.22 -41.25 -4.06
N ASN A 140 -5.98 -42.54 -4.12
CA ASN A 140 -7.01 -43.54 -4.39
C ASN A 140 -7.44 -44.21 -3.09
N LYS A 141 -8.73 -44.49 -2.95
CA LYS A 141 -9.28 -45.23 -1.81
C LYS A 141 -9.72 -46.61 -2.28
N PHE A 142 -9.26 -47.65 -1.59
CA PHE A 142 -9.77 -49.01 -1.76
C PHE A 142 -10.09 -49.58 -0.37
N ARG A 143 -11.37 -49.88 -0.14
CA ARG A 143 -11.90 -50.24 1.19
C ARG A 143 -11.47 -49.20 2.24
N ASN A 144 -10.74 -49.60 3.28
CA ASN A 144 -10.28 -48.73 4.37
C ASN A 144 -8.89 -48.13 4.13
N THR A 145 -8.20 -48.51 3.04
CA THR A 145 -6.83 -48.10 2.75
C THR A 145 -6.80 -46.92 1.78
N HIS A 146 -5.87 -45.99 2.05
CA HIS A 146 -5.62 -44.80 1.23
C HIS A 146 -4.25 -44.93 0.56
N PHE A 147 -4.22 -44.84 -0.77
CA PHE A 147 -3.01 -44.86 -1.59
C PHE A 147 -2.72 -43.44 -2.09
N TYR A 148 -1.93 -42.70 -1.34
CA TYR A 148 -1.56 -41.33 -1.67
C TYR A 148 -0.59 -41.27 -2.86
N GLN A 149 -0.89 -40.42 -3.83
CA GLN A 149 0.07 -40.00 -4.86
C GLN A 149 0.96 -38.87 -4.34
N PHE A 150 0.35 -37.94 -3.62
CA PHE A 150 1.02 -36.87 -2.88
C PHE A 150 0.06 -36.28 -1.85
N GLY A 151 0.61 -35.60 -0.86
CA GLY A 151 -0.17 -35.01 0.22
C GLY A 151 0.68 -34.09 1.07
N PHE A 152 0.28 -32.82 1.15
CA PHE A 152 0.95 -31.85 1.99
C PHE A 152 0.05 -30.73 2.51
N ARG A 153 0.58 -30.01 3.50
CA ARG A 153 0.01 -28.79 4.06
C ARG A 153 1.05 -27.68 4.05
N LEU A 154 0.68 -26.54 3.49
CA LEU A 154 1.37 -25.27 3.66
C LEU A 154 0.70 -24.50 4.79
N ASP A 155 1.50 -24.10 5.77
CA ASP A 155 1.08 -23.19 6.84
C ASP A 155 1.67 -21.81 6.53
N LEU A 156 0.79 -20.81 6.48
CA LEU A 156 1.10 -19.43 6.13
C LEU A 156 0.92 -18.57 7.38
N ASN A 157 1.97 -17.85 7.74
CA ASN A 157 2.03 -17.02 8.93
C ASN A 157 2.10 -15.54 8.55
N ASN A 158 1.00 -14.83 8.78
CA ASN A 158 0.95 -13.41 8.47
C ASN A 158 1.68 -12.61 9.53
N LYS A 159 2.63 -11.78 9.08
CA LYS A 159 3.39 -10.88 9.93
C LYS A 159 2.98 -9.45 9.63
N ILE A 160 2.53 -8.76 10.65
CA ILE A 160 2.20 -7.34 10.58
C ILE A 160 3.22 -6.61 11.44
N SER A 161 3.97 -5.69 10.82
CA SER A 161 4.78 -4.73 11.55
C SER A 161 4.18 -3.35 11.34
N GLU A 162 3.94 -2.64 12.42
CA GLU A 162 3.36 -1.30 12.40
C GLU A 162 4.12 -0.43 13.40
N SER A 163 4.45 0.79 12.98
CA SER A 163 5.12 1.78 13.81
C SER A 163 4.58 3.17 13.49
N GLY A 164 4.58 4.04 14.50
CA GLY A 164 3.96 5.37 14.42
C GLY A 164 2.44 5.34 14.60
N SER A 165 1.80 6.49 14.41
CA SER A 165 0.34 6.60 14.46
C SER A 165 -0.17 7.56 13.39
N LEU A 166 -1.24 7.18 12.70
CA LEU A 166 -1.98 8.05 11.77
C LEU A 166 -3.03 8.93 12.48
N THR A 167 -3.22 8.78 13.80
CA THR A 167 -4.20 9.57 14.57
C THR A 167 -3.64 10.90 15.09
N LYS A 168 -2.32 11.04 15.10
CA LYS A 168 -1.67 12.32 15.45
C LYS A 168 -1.55 13.18 14.19
N VAL A 169 -1.50 14.50 14.40
CA VAL A 169 -1.28 15.48 13.33
C VAL A 169 -0.10 15.04 12.45
N PHE A 170 -0.28 15.08 11.15
CA PHE A 170 0.73 14.70 10.17
C PHE A 170 2.00 15.56 10.28
N GLU A 171 3.15 14.91 10.51
CA GLU A 171 4.45 15.58 10.63
C GLU A 171 5.44 15.24 9.50
N GLY A 172 5.15 14.26 8.64
CA GLY A 172 6.12 13.77 7.65
C GLY A 172 5.68 12.50 6.89
N PRO A 173 6.47 12.02 5.91
CA PRO A 173 6.03 11.02 4.94
C PRO A 173 5.50 9.72 5.55
N ILE A 174 4.52 9.11 4.87
CA ILE A 174 3.90 7.85 5.26
C ILE A 174 4.39 6.74 4.35
N LYS A 175 4.89 5.66 4.94
CA LYS A 175 5.29 4.45 4.22
C LYS A 175 4.33 3.31 4.50
N PHE A 176 4.04 2.51 3.48
CA PHE A 176 3.37 1.25 3.69
C PHE A 176 3.75 0.23 2.64
N GLY A 177 3.80 -1.03 3.04
CA GLY A 177 4.19 -2.15 2.20
C GLY A 177 3.24 -3.32 2.36
N TYR A 178 3.01 -4.05 1.27
CA TYR A 178 2.25 -5.30 1.33
C TYR A 178 2.75 -6.32 0.32
N VAL A 179 2.60 -7.60 0.68
CA VAL A 179 2.70 -8.70 -0.27
C VAL A 179 1.49 -8.70 -1.20
N ASP A 180 1.77 -8.66 -2.49
CA ASP A 180 0.78 -8.65 -3.57
C ASP A 180 0.65 -10.02 -4.23
N ASN A 181 1.75 -10.78 -4.30
CA ASN A 181 1.75 -12.14 -4.81
C ASN A 181 2.70 -13.03 -4.01
N LEU A 182 2.29 -14.29 -3.81
CA LEU A 182 3.14 -15.37 -3.32
C LEU A 182 3.25 -16.47 -4.37
N TYR A 183 4.45 -16.96 -4.60
CA TYR A 183 4.72 -18.13 -5.43
C TYR A 183 5.44 -19.18 -4.61
N PHE A 184 4.95 -20.42 -4.64
CA PHE A 184 5.56 -21.59 -4.04
C PHE A 184 5.90 -22.63 -5.09
N LYS A 185 7.05 -23.29 -4.94
CA LYS A 185 7.40 -24.50 -5.69
C LYS A 185 7.61 -25.66 -4.73
N ILE A 186 6.64 -26.57 -4.67
CA ILE A 186 6.66 -27.72 -3.77
C ILE A 186 7.25 -28.93 -4.49
N SER A 187 8.40 -29.41 -4.01
CA SER A 187 9.15 -30.54 -4.55
C SER A 187 9.46 -31.56 -3.44
N GLY A 188 9.49 -32.86 -3.72
CA GLY A 188 9.32 -33.97 -2.75
C GLY A 188 10.26 -34.11 -1.54
N LYS A 189 11.15 -33.17 -1.25
CA LYS A 189 11.87 -33.06 0.04
C LYS A 189 11.60 -31.71 0.68
N ILE A 190 11.40 -31.70 2.00
CA ILE A 190 11.40 -30.46 2.78
C ILE A 190 12.78 -29.80 2.56
N PRO A 191 12.84 -28.60 1.96
CA PRO A 191 14.12 -27.95 1.71
C PRO A 191 14.82 -27.68 3.05
N ASN A 192 16.13 -27.91 3.10
CA ASN A 192 16.92 -27.51 4.26
C ASN A 192 16.83 -25.99 4.40
N ILE A 193 16.53 -25.50 5.61
CA ILE A 193 16.08 -24.11 5.87
C ILE A 193 17.11 -23.07 5.42
N ASP A 194 18.39 -23.45 5.37
CA ASP A 194 19.51 -22.55 5.08
C ASP A 194 19.85 -22.43 3.59
N GLU A 195 19.46 -23.38 2.73
CA GLU A 195 19.91 -23.37 1.33
C GLU A 195 18.94 -22.68 0.35
N ILE A 196 17.64 -22.54 0.66
CA ILE A 196 16.66 -22.18 -0.38
C ILE A 196 15.44 -21.37 0.11
N LYS A 197 15.63 -20.34 0.94
CA LYS A 197 14.52 -19.39 1.19
C LYS A 197 14.09 -18.61 -0.07
N ASN A 198 14.99 -18.43 -1.05
CA ASN A 198 14.75 -17.61 -2.25
C ASN A 198 14.37 -18.38 -3.54
N LYS A 199 14.48 -19.71 -3.60
CA LYS A 199 14.03 -20.51 -4.77
C LYS A 199 12.71 -21.26 -4.56
N VAL A 200 12.28 -21.47 -3.31
CA VAL A 200 11.03 -22.20 -2.99
C VAL A 200 9.86 -21.24 -2.77
N LEU A 201 10.11 -20.10 -2.13
CA LEU A 201 9.14 -19.02 -1.98
C LEU A 201 9.64 -17.76 -2.69
N ILE A 202 8.81 -17.23 -3.58
CA ILE A 202 9.03 -15.92 -4.17
C ILE A 202 7.85 -15.03 -3.78
N LYS A 203 8.16 -13.93 -3.11
CA LYS A 203 7.18 -12.90 -2.72
C LYS A 203 7.31 -11.73 -3.67
N ARG A 204 6.19 -11.17 -4.11
CA ARG A 204 6.12 -9.87 -4.77
C ARG A 204 5.57 -8.86 -3.77
N PHE A 205 6.32 -7.81 -3.54
CA PHE A 205 5.94 -6.76 -2.63
C PHE A 205 5.65 -5.47 -3.39
N ILE A 206 4.71 -4.71 -2.86
CA ILE A 206 4.43 -3.32 -3.25
C ILE A 206 4.73 -2.45 -2.04
N ASN A 207 5.74 -1.59 -2.17
CA ASN A 207 6.02 -0.53 -1.22
C ASN A 207 5.51 0.79 -1.76
N SER A 208 4.97 1.60 -0.86
CA SER A 208 4.42 2.90 -1.17
C SER A 208 5.02 3.96 -0.25
N LEU A 209 5.33 5.11 -0.83
CA LEU A 209 5.71 6.32 -0.12
C LEU A 209 4.70 7.41 -0.47
N LEU A 210 4.02 7.94 0.53
CA LEU A 210 3.07 9.04 0.40
C LEU A 210 3.65 10.29 1.08
N THR A 211 3.75 11.37 0.32
CA THR A 211 4.27 12.66 0.80
C THR A 211 3.23 13.74 0.54
N PHE A 212 2.92 14.53 1.57
CA PHE A 212 2.04 15.69 1.46
C PHE A 212 2.88 16.96 1.35
N ASN A 213 2.52 17.82 0.41
CA ASN A 213 3.21 19.08 0.20
C ASN A 213 2.62 20.13 1.16
N LYS A 214 3.48 20.96 1.73
CA LYS A 214 3.06 22.07 2.59
C LYS A 214 2.69 23.30 1.74
N PRO A 215 1.71 24.12 2.16
CA PRO A 215 1.45 25.39 1.51
C PRO A 215 2.62 26.37 1.67
N GLU A 216 2.90 27.17 0.63
CA GLU A 216 3.91 28.21 0.64
C GLU A 216 3.27 29.59 0.49
N LEU A 217 3.77 30.59 1.22
CA LEU A 217 3.30 31.98 1.10
C LEU A 217 3.59 32.54 -0.29
N GLY A 218 2.62 33.27 -0.84
CA GLY A 218 2.73 33.93 -2.15
C GLY A 218 2.72 32.97 -3.34
N LYS A 219 2.46 31.68 -3.12
CA LYS A 219 2.32 30.68 -4.19
C LYS A 219 1.01 29.91 -4.04
N PRO A 220 0.40 29.51 -5.15
CA PRO A 220 -0.76 28.62 -5.12
C PRO A 220 -0.38 27.23 -4.61
N TRP A 221 -1.09 26.74 -3.59
CA TRP A 221 -1.01 25.36 -3.13
C TRP A 221 -2.02 24.50 -3.91
N ASN A 222 -1.65 24.08 -5.12
CA ASN A 222 -2.46 23.20 -5.97
C ASN A 222 -2.04 21.73 -5.90
N LYS A 223 -0.74 21.45 -5.85
CA LYS A 223 -0.18 20.10 -5.70
C LYS A 223 -0.22 19.71 -4.22
N ILE A 224 -1.22 18.93 -3.84
CA ILE A 224 -1.49 18.58 -2.44
C ILE A 224 -0.58 17.44 -1.95
N ALA A 225 -0.38 16.43 -2.77
CA ALA A 225 0.40 15.27 -2.38
C ALA A 225 1.10 14.61 -3.58
N THR A 226 2.02 13.72 -3.28
CA THR A 226 2.58 12.76 -4.23
C THR A 226 2.63 11.38 -3.59
N SER A 227 2.39 10.35 -4.38
CA SER A 227 2.61 8.97 -3.96
C SER A 227 3.45 8.23 -4.96
N GLU A 228 4.29 7.34 -4.44
CA GLU A 228 5.19 6.52 -5.24
C GLU A 228 4.97 5.07 -4.87
N TYR A 229 4.71 4.23 -5.87
CA TYR A 229 4.62 2.79 -5.75
C TYR A 229 5.85 2.16 -6.36
N ARG A 230 6.54 1.33 -5.59
CA ARG A 230 7.67 0.52 -6.05
C ARG A 230 7.40 -0.95 -5.84
N MET A 231 7.72 -1.75 -6.85
CA MET A 231 7.59 -3.21 -6.79
C MET A 231 8.94 -3.90 -6.69
N PHE A 232 9.02 -4.95 -5.88
CA PHE A 232 10.21 -5.76 -5.73
C PHE A 232 9.84 -7.22 -5.48
N TYR A 233 10.73 -8.11 -5.88
CA TYR A 233 10.62 -9.54 -5.59
C TYR A 233 11.62 -9.92 -4.49
N SER A 234 11.28 -10.92 -3.67
CA SER A 234 12.24 -11.53 -2.74
C SER A 234 13.33 -12.34 -3.45
N SER A 235 13.14 -12.66 -4.74
CA SER A 235 14.08 -13.46 -5.52
C SER A 235 14.91 -12.58 -6.44
N PRO A 236 16.25 -12.72 -6.46
CA PRO A 236 17.12 -11.92 -7.34
C PRO A 236 16.96 -12.28 -8.83
N PHE A 237 16.33 -13.41 -9.13
CA PHE A 237 16.15 -13.90 -10.51
C PHE A 237 14.87 -13.40 -11.18
N LYS A 238 13.96 -12.75 -10.43
CA LYS A 238 12.76 -12.12 -10.99
C LYS A 238 12.92 -10.61 -10.95
N THR A 239 12.72 -9.97 -12.10
CA THR A 239 12.72 -8.51 -12.21
C THR A 239 11.30 -7.97 -12.30
N SER A 240 11.07 -6.82 -11.67
CA SER A 240 9.82 -6.08 -11.75
C SER A 240 9.59 -5.52 -13.16
N LYS A 241 8.34 -5.56 -13.62
CA LYS A 241 7.90 -4.93 -14.87
C LYS A 241 6.78 -3.93 -14.57
N ILE A 242 6.69 -2.87 -15.36
CA ILE A 242 5.73 -1.78 -15.09
C ILE A 242 4.29 -2.22 -15.40
N GLU A 243 4.12 -3.21 -16.27
CA GLU A 243 2.85 -3.90 -16.54
C GLU A 243 2.18 -4.38 -15.25
N ASP A 244 2.96 -4.93 -14.31
CA ASP A 244 2.46 -5.47 -13.06
C ASP A 244 1.91 -4.36 -12.13
N LEU A 245 2.34 -3.12 -12.35
CA LEU A 245 1.91 -1.94 -11.60
C LEU A 245 0.74 -1.19 -12.28
N LYS A 246 0.34 -1.57 -13.51
CA LYS A 246 -0.69 -0.85 -14.28
C LYS A 246 -2.04 -0.79 -13.56
N GLY A 247 -2.36 -1.80 -12.75
CA GLY A 247 -3.60 -1.89 -11.98
C GLY A 247 -3.62 -1.12 -10.66
N LEU A 248 -2.53 -0.47 -10.21
CA LEU A 248 -2.55 0.29 -8.97
C LEU A 248 -3.29 1.62 -9.14
N LYS A 249 -4.21 1.91 -8.21
CA LYS A 249 -5.03 3.13 -8.20
C LYS A 249 -4.41 4.20 -7.31
N PRO A 250 -4.72 5.49 -7.54
CA PRO A 250 -4.31 6.58 -6.66
C PRO A 250 -4.87 6.41 -5.22
N ILE A 251 -4.11 6.85 -4.21
CA ILE A 251 -4.37 6.63 -2.78
C ILE A 251 -5.13 7.78 -2.13
N VAL A 252 -4.79 9.02 -2.50
CA VAL A 252 -5.39 10.23 -1.93
C VAL A 252 -6.60 10.59 -2.78
N GLU A 253 -7.77 10.65 -2.15
CA GLU A 253 -9.04 10.92 -2.81
C GLU A 253 -9.41 12.40 -2.72
N SER A 254 -9.34 12.95 -1.51
CA SER A 254 -9.74 14.32 -1.24
C SER A 254 -8.94 14.96 -0.12
N VAL A 255 -9.01 16.28 -0.06
CA VAL A 255 -8.55 17.10 1.07
C VAL A 255 -9.73 17.87 1.63
N GLU A 256 -9.85 17.87 2.95
CA GLU A 256 -10.77 18.70 3.72
C GLU A 256 -9.90 19.75 4.43
N ILE A 257 -10.11 21.04 4.16
CA ILE A 257 -9.43 22.12 4.90
C ILE A 257 -10.41 22.64 5.94
N ASP A 258 -9.96 22.75 7.18
CA ASP A 258 -10.73 23.36 8.24
C ASP A 258 -10.92 24.85 7.90
N ASN A 259 -12.16 25.24 7.64
CA ASN A 259 -12.54 26.61 7.31
C ASN A 259 -13.89 26.92 7.97
N ASN A 260 -14.25 28.20 8.14
CA ASN A 260 -15.57 28.58 8.68
C ASN A 260 -16.73 28.16 7.75
N PHE A 261 -16.45 27.88 6.48
CA PHE A 261 -17.32 27.07 5.65
C PHE A 261 -17.38 25.63 6.17
N LYS A 262 -18.58 25.14 6.50
CA LYS A 262 -18.87 23.70 6.72
C LYS A 262 -18.05 22.83 5.75
N ASN A 263 -17.06 22.10 6.28
CA ASN A 263 -16.23 21.06 5.65
C ASN A 263 -16.43 20.88 4.13
N LYS A 264 -15.76 21.71 3.31
CA LYS A 264 -15.81 21.52 1.86
C LYS A 264 -14.77 20.47 1.45
N ASN A 265 -15.25 19.25 1.20
CA ASN A 265 -14.42 18.17 0.67
C ASN A 265 -14.05 18.48 -0.78
N LEU A 266 -12.74 18.61 -1.04
CA LEU A 266 -12.23 18.79 -2.40
C LEU A 266 -11.68 17.48 -2.94
N ASN A 267 -12.32 16.96 -3.98
CA ASN A 267 -11.79 15.82 -4.72
C ASN A 267 -10.50 16.24 -5.44
N LEU A 268 -9.47 15.42 -5.30
CA LEU A 268 -8.20 15.62 -5.97
C LEU A 268 -8.20 14.89 -7.31
N GLU A 269 -7.73 15.59 -8.34
CA GLU A 269 -7.32 14.95 -9.58
C GLU A 269 -5.97 14.28 -9.37
N SER A 270 -5.79 13.13 -10.00
CA SER A 270 -4.53 12.40 -9.96
C SER A 270 -3.93 12.29 -11.34
N ARG A 271 -2.63 12.57 -11.44
CA ARG A 271 -1.86 12.38 -12.67
C ARG A 271 -0.84 11.26 -12.47
N LYS A 272 -0.97 10.20 -13.26
CA LYS A 272 -0.02 9.08 -13.29
C LYS A 272 1.24 9.47 -14.06
N ILE A 273 2.40 9.22 -13.49
CA ILE A 273 3.71 9.42 -14.10
C ILE A 273 4.47 8.10 -13.98
N ALA A 274 4.69 7.44 -15.10
CA ALA A 274 5.55 6.25 -15.16
C ALA A 274 7.01 6.71 -15.06
N THR A 275 7.75 6.20 -14.08
CA THR A 275 9.12 6.64 -13.79
C THR A 275 10.03 5.42 -13.73
N GLY A 276 10.30 4.79 -14.87
CA GLY A 276 11.14 3.59 -14.98
C GLY A 276 10.32 2.30 -15.12
N THR A 277 10.94 1.15 -14.80
CA THR A 277 10.36 -0.19 -15.05
C THR A 277 9.64 -0.80 -13.85
N ASP A 278 9.85 -0.28 -12.65
CA ASP A 278 9.37 -0.84 -11.38
C ASP A 278 8.75 0.21 -10.44
N LEU A 279 8.56 1.43 -10.93
CA LEU A 279 8.12 2.59 -10.18
C LEU A 279 7.01 3.34 -10.93
N ILE A 280 5.91 3.61 -10.22
CA ILE A 280 4.84 4.49 -10.68
C ILE A 280 4.63 5.59 -9.65
N LYS A 281 4.57 6.84 -10.13
CA LYS A 281 4.27 8.00 -9.32
C LYS A 281 2.87 8.53 -9.64
N TYR A 282 2.17 9.00 -8.62
CA TYR A 282 0.95 9.78 -8.76
C TYR A 282 1.15 11.15 -8.14
N GLU A 283 0.81 12.20 -8.88
CA GLU A 283 0.67 13.55 -8.35
C GLU A 283 -0.80 13.86 -8.10
N TYR A 284 -1.11 14.48 -6.96
CA TYR A 284 -2.47 14.82 -6.56
C TYR A 284 -2.64 16.33 -6.53
N SER A 285 -3.61 16.84 -7.28
CA SER A 285 -3.86 18.28 -7.40
C SER A 285 -5.34 18.62 -7.42
N HIS A 286 -5.69 19.84 -7.03
CA HIS A 286 -7.03 20.39 -7.24
C HIS A 286 -6.96 21.60 -8.16
N LYS A 287 -8.06 21.86 -8.88
CA LYS A 287 -8.16 22.93 -9.88
C LYS A 287 -8.84 24.20 -9.39
N ASN A 288 -9.39 24.17 -8.19
CA ASN A 288 -10.16 25.30 -7.68
C ASN A 288 -9.23 26.44 -7.28
N LYS A 289 -9.66 27.68 -7.53
CA LYS A 289 -8.94 28.90 -7.17
C LYS A 289 -9.49 29.42 -5.85
N TYR A 290 -8.68 29.33 -4.80
CA TYR A 290 -9.03 29.81 -3.48
C TYR A 290 -8.04 30.89 -3.04
N VAL A 291 -8.55 31.96 -2.45
CA VAL A 291 -7.74 33.03 -1.85
C VAL A 291 -8.11 33.13 -0.40
N TYR A 292 -7.11 33.25 0.47
CA TYR A 292 -7.35 33.56 1.86
C TYR A 292 -7.78 35.03 2.02
N ASP A 293 -9.00 35.24 2.49
CA ASP A 293 -9.53 36.55 2.88
C ASP A 293 -9.13 36.83 4.33
N THR A 294 -8.30 37.84 4.54
CA THR A 294 -7.79 38.20 5.87
C THR A 294 -8.85 38.81 6.78
N ASN A 295 -9.91 39.40 6.23
CA ASN A 295 -10.98 40.02 7.03
C ASN A 295 -11.92 38.94 7.56
N LEU A 296 -12.28 37.97 6.71
CA LEU A 296 -13.15 36.85 7.07
C LEU A 296 -12.41 35.69 7.74
N SER A 297 -11.07 35.72 7.69
CA SER A 297 -10.18 34.67 8.18
C SER A 297 -10.42 33.29 7.54
N GLU A 298 -10.81 33.28 6.26
CA GLU A 298 -11.21 32.07 5.53
C GLU A 298 -10.75 32.05 4.07
N PHE A 299 -10.70 30.85 3.48
CA PHE A 299 -10.53 30.70 2.04
C PHE A 299 -11.85 30.91 1.30
N ILE A 300 -11.87 31.86 0.38
CA ILE A 300 -12.99 32.14 -0.53
C ILE A 300 -12.65 31.69 -1.95
N LEU A 301 -13.66 31.23 -2.69
CA LEU A 301 -13.51 30.94 -4.11
C LEU A 301 -13.23 32.26 -4.84
N SER A 302 -12.23 32.28 -5.72
CA SER A 302 -11.88 33.48 -6.47
C SER A 302 -12.06 33.25 -7.97
N ASP A 303 -12.85 34.13 -8.59
CA ASP A 303 -13.03 34.15 -10.05
C ASP A 303 -12.00 35.04 -10.75
N LYS A 304 -11.01 35.58 -10.02
CA LYS A 304 -9.98 36.44 -10.62
C LYS A 304 -9.12 35.61 -11.58
N SER A 305 -9.13 36.01 -12.86
CA SER A 305 -8.40 35.34 -13.94
C SER A 305 -6.89 35.26 -13.71
N ILE A 306 -6.32 36.26 -13.03
CA ILE A 306 -4.87 36.41 -12.76
C ILE A 306 -4.35 35.39 -11.75
N LEU A 307 -5.22 34.76 -10.94
CA LEU A 307 -4.79 33.80 -9.95
C LEU A 307 -4.66 32.40 -10.54
N ASP A 308 -3.53 31.78 -10.24
CA ASP A 308 -3.31 30.36 -10.51
C ASP A 308 -4.24 29.47 -9.66
N THR A 309 -4.54 28.28 -10.16
CA THR A 309 -5.29 27.23 -9.43
C THR A 309 -4.58 26.90 -8.13
N GLY A 310 -5.31 26.65 -7.04
CA GLY A 310 -4.73 26.31 -5.74
C GLY A 310 -5.32 27.11 -4.59
N TYR A 311 -4.89 26.78 -3.37
CA TYR A 311 -5.09 27.63 -2.21
C TYR A 311 -3.97 28.66 -2.14
N TYR A 312 -4.31 29.93 -2.29
CA TYR A 312 -3.36 31.02 -2.23
C TYR A 312 -3.36 31.66 -0.84
N LEU A 313 -2.20 31.62 -0.19
CA LEU A 313 -1.93 32.35 1.04
C LEU A 313 -1.16 33.63 0.72
N PRO A 314 -1.65 34.82 1.11
CA PRO A 314 -0.95 36.06 0.86
C PRO A 314 0.35 36.13 1.67
N LEU A 315 1.33 36.91 1.20
CA LEU A 315 2.65 37.00 1.83
C LEU A 315 2.64 37.46 3.30
N ASN A 316 1.57 38.16 3.70
CA ASN A 316 1.36 38.67 5.05
C ASN A 316 0.53 37.72 5.94
N TYR A 317 0.20 36.51 5.47
CA TYR A 317 -0.52 35.51 6.25
C TYR A 317 0.35 34.98 7.39
N LYS A 318 -0.20 35.00 8.60
CA LYS A 318 0.35 34.37 9.80
C LYS A 318 -0.76 33.58 10.47
N GLY A 319 -0.56 32.29 10.67
CA GLY A 319 -1.60 31.43 11.23
C GLY A 319 -1.35 29.96 11.00
N GLN A 320 -2.38 29.16 11.24
CA GLN A 320 -2.36 27.71 11.09
C GLN A 320 -3.31 27.30 9.98
N VAL A 321 -2.85 26.41 9.09
CA VAL A 321 -3.69 25.73 8.10
C VAL A 321 -3.82 24.28 8.51
N SER A 322 -5.03 23.87 8.91
CA SER A 322 -5.32 22.51 9.35
C SER A 322 -6.43 21.87 8.52
N GLY A 323 -6.57 20.55 8.67
CA GLY A 323 -7.61 19.80 7.98
C GLY A 323 -7.36 18.30 8.01
N ASN A 324 -7.97 17.58 7.07
CA ASN A 324 -7.86 16.14 6.93
C ASN A 324 -7.56 15.75 5.47
N PHE A 325 -6.61 14.84 5.27
CA PHE A 325 -6.47 14.11 4.01
C PHE A 325 -7.30 12.82 4.06
N LEU A 326 -8.16 12.60 3.07
CA LEU A 326 -8.87 11.33 2.92
C LEU A 326 -8.05 10.39 2.04
N ILE A 327 -7.59 9.29 2.64
CA ILE A 327 -6.87 8.23 1.94
C ILE A 327 -7.71 6.97 1.83
N LYS A 328 -7.66 6.33 0.66
CA LYS A 328 -8.36 5.09 0.36
C LYS A 328 -7.38 4.08 -0.21
N LEU A 329 -7.05 3.07 0.60
CA LEU A 329 -6.26 1.94 0.14
C LEU A 329 -6.75 0.65 0.79
N ASN A 330 -7.84 0.10 0.24
CA ASN A 330 -8.53 -1.12 0.67
C ASN A 330 -7.59 -2.30 1.07
N ASN A 331 -6.36 -2.34 0.55
CA ASN A 331 -5.36 -3.39 0.83
C ASN A 331 -4.49 -3.16 2.08
N VAL A 332 -4.42 -1.97 2.68
CA VAL A 332 -3.59 -1.72 3.89
C VAL A 332 -4.33 -0.90 4.94
N PHE A 333 -5.20 -0.01 4.49
CA PHE A 333 -6.03 0.85 5.31
C PHE A 333 -7.49 0.71 4.88
N ASN A 334 -8.40 0.56 5.85
CA ASN A 334 -9.76 1.04 5.61
C ASN A 334 -9.68 2.54 5.26
N SER A 335 -10.70 3.10 4.58
CA SER A 335 -10.73 4.54 4.32
C SER A 335 -10.42 5.31 5.61
N LYS A 336 -9.37 6.13 5.60
CA LYS A 336 -8.86 6.83 6.78
C LYS A 336 -8.74 8.32 6.50
N LYS A 337 -9.07 9.12 7.52
CA LYS A 337 -8.77 10.54 7.58
C LYS A 337 -7.44 10.72 8.31
N ILE A 338 -6.51 11.44 7.69
CA ILE A 338 -5.23 11.80 8.29
C ILE A 338 -5.28 13.29 8.62
N PRO A 339 -5.32 13.68 9.91
CA PRO A 339 -5.31 15.08 10.28
C PRO A 339 -3.97 15.72 9.94
N PHE A 340 -3.96 16.96 9.49
CA PHE A 340 -2.74 17.75 9.27
C PHE A 340 -2.88 19.12 9.90
N SER A 341 -1.74 19.71 10.22
CA SER A 341 -1.65 21.10 10.66
C SER A 341 -0.30 21.69 10.28
N PHE A 342 -0.34 22.79 9.56
CA PHE A 342 0.84 23.54 9.14
C PHE A 342 0.81 24.92 9.79
N ASN A 343 1.70 25.15 10.75
CA ASN A 343 1.94 26.47 11.31
C ASN A 343 2.79 27.28 10.32
N ILE A 344 2.27 28.44 9.92
CA ILE A 344 2.97 29.38 9.06
C ILE A 344 3.40 30.56 9.92
N GLU A 345 4.66 30.51 10.33
CA GLU A 345 5.28 31.47 11.25
C GLU A 345 6.15 32.51 10.52
N LYS A 346 6.14 32.51 9.17
CA LYS A 346 7.04 33.36 8.39
C LYS A 346 6.88 34.83 8.81
N PRO A 347 7.99 35.52 9.14
CA PRO A 347 7.93 36.91 9.54
C PRO A 347 7.43 37.77 8.38
N PHE A 348 6.67 38.82 8.70
CA PHE A 348 6.33 39.91 7.78
C PHE A 348 7.58 40.52 7.10
N PHE A 349 8.75 40.35 7.72
CA PHE A 349 10.06 40.81 7.26
C PHE A 349 10.86 39.65 6.67
N ASN A 350 11.02 39.63 5.35
CA ASN A 350 12.09 38.86 4.71
C ASN A 350 12.95 39.83 3.89
N ILE A 351 14.22 39.98 4.29
CA ILE A 351 15.22 40.82 3.60
C ILE A 351 15.34 40.48 2.10
N ASN A 352 15.10 39.23 1.71
CA ASN A 352 15.22 38.78 0.31
C ASN A 352 13.97 39.05 -0.53
N ASN A 353 12.80 39.24 0.09
CA ASN A 353 11.50 39.33 -0.61
C ASN A 353 10.80 40.68 -0.41
N GLY A 354 11.56 41.70 0.02
CA GLY A 354 11.08 43.01 0.49
C GLY A 354 9.82 43.52 -0.21
N LEU A 355 8.69 43.47 0.48
CA LEU A 355 7.43 44.06 0.02
C LEU A 355 6.75 44.73 1.21
N ILE A 356 7.24 45.92 1.55
CA ILE A 356 6.42 46.93 2.19
C ILE A 356 6.20 48.01 1.13
N LYS A 357 4.96 48.13 0.62
CA LYS A 357 4.53 49.40 0.04
C LYS A 357 4.30 50.33 1.22
N LEU A 358 5.29 51.15 1.54
CA LEU A 358 5.06 52.32 2.39
C LEU A 358 4.03 53.18 1.66
N GLN A 359 2.82 53.30 2.23
CA GLN A 359 1.86 54.27 1.74
C GLN A 359 2.35 55.65 2.16
N ILE A 360 3.11 56.30 1.29
CA ILE A 360 3.48 57.70 1.45
C ILE A 360 2.21 58.51 1.14
N LYS A 361 1.48 58.90 2.18
CA LYS A 361 0.51 60.00 2.06
C LYS A 361 1.32 61.30 2.04
N THR A 362 1.39 61.94 0.88
CA THR A 362 1.83 63.34 0.79
C THR A 362 0.80 64.22 1.47
N LEU A 363 1.05 64.59 2.73
CA LEU A 363 0.39 65.73 3.35
C LEU A 363 1.06 66.98 2.80
N LYS A 364 0.29 67.85 2.13
CA LYS A 364 0.77 69.18 1.75
C LYS A 364 0.76 70.01 3.04
N LEU A 365 1.90 70.08 3.72
CA LEU A 365 2.05 70.90 4.91
C LEU A 365 2.13 72.37 4.50
N GLU A 366 1.42 73.24 5.20
CA GLU A 366 1.59 74.69 5.07
C GLU A 366 3.02 75.08 5.48
N GLU A 367 3.63 76.07 4.82
CA GLU A 367 5.04 76.46 5.00
C GLU A 367 5.42 76.68 6.48
N LYS A 368 4.48 77.19 7.28
CA LYS A 368 4.66 77.43 8.70
C LYS A 368 4.91 76.15 9.51
N ILE A 369 4.20 75.07 9.17
CA ILE A 369 4.35 73.76 9.83
C ILE A 369 5.67 73.10 9.42
N ASN A 370 6.09 73.29 8.16
CA ASN A 370 7.39 72.79 7.68
C ASN A 370 8.56 73.41 8.43
N TYR A 371 8.51 74.72 8.69
CA TYR A 371 9.56 75.44 9.43
C TYR A 371 9.65 74.99 10.90
N GLU A 372 8.51 74.80 11.57
CA GLU A 372 8.48 74.32 12.95
C GLU A 372 8.99 72.88 13.07
N GLN A 373 8.59 71.99 12.14
CA GLN A 373 9.06 70.61 12.13
C GLN A 373 10.56 70.52 11.82
N PHE A 374 11.08 71.33 10.88
CA PHE A 374 12.50 71.39 10.57
C PHE A 374 13.34 71.89 11.75
N ASN A 375 12.87 72.92 12.47
CA ASN A 375 13.53 73.44 13.66
C ASN A 375 13.51 72.44 14.83
N ASN A 376 12.44 71.67 14.97
CA ASN A 376 12.39 70.59 15.95
C ASN A 376 13.33 69.44 15.57
N TRP A 377 13.38 69.06 14.29
CA TRP A 377 14.24 67.98 13.82
C TRP A 377 15.74 68.30 13.97
N THR A 378 16.13 69.55 13.70
CA THR A 378 17.51 70.03 13.91
C THR A 378 17.89 70.18 15.39
N LYS A 379 16.90 70.37 16.29
CA LYS A 379 17.11 70.31 17.75
C LYS A 379 17.25 68.89 18.29
N PHE A 380 16.60 67.90 17.68
CA PHE A 380 16.71 66.49 18.10
C PHE A 380 17.99 65.80 17.57
N ASN A 381 18.61 66.34 16.52
CA ASN A 381 19.83 65.82 15.90
C ASN A 381 21.10 66.64 16.23
N LYS A 382 21.03 67.48 17.26
CA LYS A 382 22.18 68.00 18.02
C LYS A 382 22.16 67.34 19.39
#